data_AF-A0A2N1MYJ2-F1
#
_entry.id   AF-A0A2N1MYJ2-F1
#
_cell.length_a   1.000
_cell.length_b   1.000
_cell.length_c   1.000
_cell.angle_alpha   90.00
_cell.angle_beta   90.00
_cell.angle_gamma   90.00
#
_symmetry.space_group_name_H-M   'P 1'
#
loop_
_entity.id
_entity.type
_entity.pdbx_description
1 polymer ?
#
loop_
_entity_poly.entity_id
_entity_poly.type
_entity_poly.pdbx_seq_one_letter_code
_entity_poly.pdbx_strand_id
1 'polypeptide(L)'
;MAENHWSHLKNILLKTDNKDPLPSNRPFHTYLHYHHRLASMHQYLWKNPNLTDWGNWLHHFERDEFQNRGAIHTHGIAYLSKSISELIDSNVIRADMPDPNSEPELYELVKKHQIHTCDSRC
;
A
#
# COMPACT_ATOMS: atom_id res chain seq x y z
N MET A 1 10.23 14.33 -4.60
CA MET A 1 8.94 13.76 -5.07
C MET A 1 9.03 12.25 -4.98
N ALA A 2 7.98 11.57 -4.52
CA ALA A 2 7.97 10.10 -4.29
C ALA A 2 8.35 9.30 -5.55
N GLU A 3 8.11 9.86 -6.73
CA GLU A 3 8.42 9.30 -8.05
C GLU A 3 9.90 8.93 -8.26
N ASN A 4 10.82 9.53 -7.50
CA ASN A 4 12.24 9.18 -7.58
C ASN A 4 12.54 7.77 -7.07
N HIS A 5 11.67 7.21 -6.21
CA HIS A 5 11.82 5.86 -5.67
C HIS A 5 11.30 4.78 -6.63
N TRP A 6 10.65 5.13 -7.74
CA TRP A 6 10.02 4.17 -8.65
C TRP A 6 10.97 3.71 -9.77
N SER A 7 12.21 3.36 -9.43
CA SER A 7 13.26 3.00 -10.40
C SER A 7 12.86 1.85 -11.33
N HIS A 8 12.16 0.85 -10.80
CA HIS A 8 11.65 -0.27 -11.58
C HIS A 8 10.62 0.18 -12.64
N LEU A 9 9.67 1.04 -12.27
CA LEU A 9 8.68 1.58 -13.21
C LEU A 9 9.35 2.46 -14.26
N LYS A 10 10.32 3.31 -13.88
CA LYS A 10 11.10 4.12 -14.85
C LYS A 10 11.77 3.24 -15.91
N ASN A 11 12.35 2.11 -15.51
CA ASN A 11 12.98 1.15 -16.43
C ASN A 11 11.96 0.49 -17.38
N ILE A 12 10.72 0.26 -16.92
CA ILE A 12 9.64 -0.22 -17.77
C ILE A 12 9.24 0.87 -18.77
N LEU A 13 8.99 2.09 -18.30
CA LEU A 13 8.54 3.21 -19.14
C LEU A 13 9.55 3.54 -20.26
N LEU A 14 10.85 3.49 -19.97
CA LEU A 14 11.92 3.67 -20.98
C LEU A 14 11.86 2.66 -22.15
N LYS A 15 11.23 1.50 -21.95
CA LYS A 15 11.08 0.44 -22.96
C LYS A 15 9.75 0.49 -23.70
N THR A 16 8.88 1.44 -23.37
CA THR A 16 7.55 1.60 -23.97
C THR A 16 7.52 2.78 -24.95
N ASP A 17 6.45 2.86 -25.75
CA ASP A 17 6.10 3.93 -26.71
C ASP A 17 6.99 5.18 -26.76
N ASN A 18 6.67 6.25 -26.03
CA ASN A 18 7.30 7.57 -26.08
C ASN A 18 8.59 7.65 -25.24
N LYS A 19 8.96 6.55 -24.56
CA LYS A 19 10.16 6.39 -23.73
C LYS A 19 10.33 7.43 -22.62
N ASP A 20 9.30 8.22 -22.29
CA ASP A 20 9.37 9.17 -21.18
C ASP A 20 9.43 8.40 -19.85
N PRO A 21 10.54 8.53 -19.08
CA PRO A 21 10.69 7.81 -17.83
C PRO A 21 9.84 8.40 -16.69
N LEU A 22 9.22 9.58 -16.86
CA LEU A 22 8.46 10.24 -15.79
C LEU A 22 7.07 9.62 -15.62
N PRO A 23 6.77 9.01 -14.45
CA PRO A 23 5.47 8.38 -14.20
C PRO A 23 4.28 9.35 -14.30
N SER A 24 4.46 10.61 -13.86
CA SER A 24 3.46 11.68 -13.99
C SER A 24 3.05 11.96 -15.44
N ASN A 25 3.98 11.81 -16.40
CA ASN A 25 3.69 12.02 -17.82
C ASN A 25 3.05 10.78 -18.46
N ARG A 26 2.91 9.69 -17.71
CA ARG A 26 2.48 8.36 -18.18
C ARG A 26 1.37 7.77 -17.29
N PRO A 27 0.28 8.51 -16.99
CA PRO A 27 -0.70 8.13 -15.96
C PRO A 27 -1.34 6.75 -16.19
N PHE A 28 -1.64 6.39 -17.43
CA PHE A 28 -2.18 5.06 -17.76
C PHE A 28 -1.19 3.92 -17.46
N HIS A 29 0.07 4.07 -17.83
CA HIS A 29 1.10 3.04 -17.59
C HIS A 29 1.42 2.91 -16.10
N THR A 30 1.46 4.04 -15.40
CA THR A 30 1.60 4.11 -13.95
C THR A 30 0.44 3.40 -13.26
N TYR A 31 -0.80 3.67 -13.67
CA TYR A 31 -2.01 2.99 -13.16
C TYR A 31 -1.93 1.48 -13.39
N LEU A 32 -1.66 1.03 -14.63
CA LEU A 32 -1.56 -0.39 -14.93
C LEU A 32 -0.50 -1.09 -14.08
N HIS A 33 0.69 -0.49 -13.95
CA HIS A 33 1.75 -1.06 -13.13
C HIS A 33 1.31 -1.18 -11.66
N TYR A 34 0.76 -0.10 -11.10
CA TYR A 34 0.25 -0.07 -9.74
C TYR A 34 -0.82 -1.13 -9.51
N HIS A 35 -1.85 -1.15 -10.35
CA HIS A 35 -2.97 -2.08 -10.26
C HIS A 35 -2.52 -3.55 -10.35
N HIS A 36 -1.59 -3.87 -11.26
CA HIS A 36 -1.02 -5.22 -11.33
C HIS A 36 -0.25 -5.62 -10.07
N ARG A 37 0.54 -4.70 -9.50
CA ARG A 37 1.27 -4.95 -8.24
C ARG A 37 0.31 -5.13 -7.08
N LEU A 38 -0.71 -4.30 -6.98
CA LEU A 38 -1.74 -4.35 -5.95
C LEU A 38 -2.53 -5.68 -6.03
N ALA A 39 -3.01 -6.06 -7.23
CA ALA A 39 -3.70 -7.32 -7.45
C ALA A 39 -2.84 -8.54 -7.08
N SER A 40 -1.53 -8.50 -7.39
CA SER A 40 -0.59 -9.55 -6.98
C SER A 40 -0.44 -9.63 -5.46
N MET A 41 -0.40 -8.49 -4.76
CA MET A 41 -0.38 -8.46 -3.29
C MET A 41 -1.67 -9.03 -2.71
N HIS A 42 -2.83 -8.66 -3.26
CA HIS A 42 -4.13 -9.18 -2.83
C HIS A 42 -4.21 -10.70 -3.00
N GLN A 43 -3.77 -11.22 -4.14
CA GLN A 43 -3.73 -12.65 -4.37
C GLN A 43 -2.84 -13.39 -3.36
N TYR A 44 -1.72 -12.79 -2.96
CA TYR A 44 -0.78 -13.39 -2.02
C TYR A 44 -1.24 -13.30 -0.56
N LEU A 45 -1.75 -12.14 -0.14
CA LEU A 45 -2.08 -11.84 1.25
C LEU A 45 -3.51 -12.26 1.62
N TRP A 46 -4.51 -11.88 0.81
CA TRP A 46 -5.92 -12.06 1.16
C TRP A 46 -6.37 -13.52 1.10
N LYS A 47 -5.69 -14.33 0.28
CA LYS A 47 -5.99 -15.77 0.16
C LYS A 47 -5.19 -16.63 1.14
N ASN A 48 -4.28 -16.05 1.93
CA ASN A 48 -3.40 -16.79 2.82
C ASN A 48 -3.72 -16.48 4.28
N PRO A 49 -4.57 -17.29 4.95
CA PRO A 49 -4.97 -17.03 6.33
C PRO A 49 -3.79 -17.07 7.30
N ASN A 50 -2.71 -17.78 6.97
CA ASN A 50 -1.51 -17.86 7.80
C ASN A 50 -0.69 -16.56 7.84
N LEU A 51 -0.92 -15.64 6.89
CA LEU A 51 -0.17 -14.39 6.79
C LEU A 51 -0.93 -13.19 7.34
N THR A 52 -2.27 -13.22 7.31
CA THR A 52 -3.08 -12.03 7.54
C THR A 52 -4.03 -12.16 8.71
N ASP A 53 -4.54 -13.35 9.05
CA ASP A 53 -5.54 -13.55 10.12
C ASP A 53 -6.77 -12.61 10.02
N TRP A 54 -7.15 -12.21 8.80
CA TRP A 54 -8.31 -11.31 8.56
C TRP A 54 -9.66 -12.03 8.66
N GLY A 55 -9.65 -13.35 8.90
CA GLY A 55 -10.81 -14.21 8.70
C GLY A 55 -11.13 -14.40 7.22
N ASN A 56 -12.39 -14.69 6.89
CA ASN A 56 -12.83 -14.84 5.51
C ASN A 56 -13.08 -13.47 4.87
N TRP A 57 -12.51 -13.26 3.69
CA TRP A 57 -12.83 -12.14 2.81
C TRP A 57 -14.21 -12.34 2.17
N LEU A 58 -15.17 -11.49 2.50
CA LEU A 58 -16.54 -11.56 1.98
C LEU A 58 -16.72 -10.69 0.74
N HIS A 59 -16.22 -9.46 0.79
CA HIS A 59 -16.32 -8.50 -0.29
C HIS A 59 -15.28 -7.38 -0.10
N HIS A 60 -14.97 -6.63 -1.15
CA HIS A 60 -14.26 -5.36 -1.05
C HIS A 60 -14.67 -4.39 -2.15
N PHE A 61 -14.43 -3.12 -1.91
CA PHE A 61 -14.55 -2.07 -2.90
C PHE A 61 -13.28 -1.23 -2.82
N GLU A 62 -12.69 -0.94 -3.98
CA GLU A 62 -11.47 -0.12 -4.08
C GLU A 62 -11.62 0.89 -5.21
N ARG A 63 -11.06 2.09 -4.98
CA ARG A 63 -10.95 3.16 -5.97
C ARG A 63 -9.53 3.69 -5.94
N ASP A 64 -8.93 3.76 -7.13
CA ASP A 64 -7.61 4.34 -7.32
C ASP A 64 -7.70 5.81 -7.72
N GLU A 65 -6.91 6.66 -7.08
CA GLU A 65 -6.91 8.11 -7.29
C GLU A 65 -5.48 8.66 -7.42
N PHE A 66 -5.30 9.65 -8.30
CA PHE A 66 -4.07 10.42 -8.40
C PHE A 66 -4.22 11.69 -7.54
N GLN A 67 -3.40 11.83 -6.51
CA GLN A 67 -3.32 13.07 -5.73
C GLN A 67 -2.41 14.10 -6.41
N ASN A 68 -2.48 15.37 -5.98
CA ASN A 68 -1.74 16.55 -6.47
C ASN A 68 -0.18 16.44 -6.47
N ARG A 69 0.38 15.24 -6.27
CA ARG A 69 1.81 14.94 -6.29
C ARG A 69 2.19 13.78 -7.24
N GLY A 70 1.29 13.38 -8.14
CA GLY A 70 1.53 12.34 -9.14
C GLY A 70 1.52 10.90 -8.60
N ALA A 71 1.41 10.73 -7.28
CA ALA A 71 1.31 9.43 -6.65
C ALA A 71 -0.13 8.91 -6.72
N ILE A 72 -0.28 7.71 -7.28
CA ILE A 72 -1.50 6.92 -7.21
C ILE A 72 -1.64 6.32 -5.80
N HIS A 73 -2.86 6.28 -5.29
CA HIS A 73 -3.22 5.63 -4.03
C HIS A 73 -4.62 5.02 -4.14
N THR A 74 -4.84 3.96 -3.38
CA THR A 74 -6.13 3.27 -3.30
C THR A 74 -6.87 3.70 -2.04
N HIS A 75 -8.14 4.07 -2.21
CA HIS A 75 -9.13 4.08 -1.15
C HIS A 75 -9.92 2.78 -1.22
N GLY A 76 -10.02 2.06 -0.09
CA GLY A 76 -10.67 0.76 -0.06
C GLY A 76 -11.55 0.55 1.16
N ILE A 77 -12.56 -0.30 1.02
CA ILE A 77 -13.37 -0.87 2.09
C ILE A 77 -13.38 -2.38 1.92
N ALA A 78 -13.08 -3.11 3.00
CA ALA A 78 -13.12 -4.57 3.03
C ALA A 78 -14.21 -5.04 3.99
N TYR A 79 -14.94 -6.09 3.58
CA TYR A 79 -15.93 -6.79 4.38
C TYR A 79 -15.36 -8.15 4.74
N LEU A 80 -15.19 -8.38 6.03
CA LEU A 80 -14.55 -9.57 6.59
C LEU A 80 -15.54 -10.33 7.47
N SER A 81 -15.28 -11.62 7.71
CA SER A 81 -16.08 -12.40 8.65
C SER A 81 -15.82 -12.03 10.12
N LYS A 82 -14.61 -11.54 10.43
CA LYS A 82 -14.29 -11.00 11.75
C LYS A 82 -14.88 -9.60 11.90
N SER A 83 -15.42 -9.33 13.08
CA SER A 83 -15.84 -7.98 13.47
C SER A 83 -14.64 -7.06 13.65
N ILE A 84 -14.88 -5.75 13.63
CA ILE A 84 -13.84 -4.74 13.89
C ILE A 84 -13.21 -4.95 15.27
N SER A 85 -14.01 -5.26 16.31
CA SER A 85 -13.50 -5.55 17.65
C SER A 85 -12.54 -6.73 17.66
N GLU A 86 -12.90 -7.85 17.02
CA GLU A 86 -12.01 -9.01 16.93
C GLU A 86 -10.70 -8.68 16.20
N LEU A 87 -10.74 -7.87 15.15
CA LEU A 87 -9.55 -7.46 14.38
C LEU A 87 -8.63 -6.54 15.20
N ILE A 88 -9.19 -5.68 16.05
CA ILE A 88 -8.41 -4.83 16.98
C ILE A 88 -7.82 -5.68 18.11
N ASP A 89 -8.63 -6.53 18.74
CA ASP A 89 -8.22 -7.38 19.87
C ASP A 89 -7.13 -8.39 19.47
N SER A 90 -7.12 -8.83 18.21
CA SER A 90 -6.08 -9.70 17.64
C SER A 90 -4.87 -8.94 17.08
N ASN A 91 -4.82 -7.62 17.22
CA ASN A 91 -3.75 -6.74 16.71
C ASN A 91 -3.58 -6.82 15.17
N VAL A 92 -4.61 -7.26 14.46
CA VAL A 92 -4.63 -7.38 12.99
C VAL A 92 -4.79 -6.02 12.34
N ILE A 93 -5.64 -5.16 12.91
CA ILE A 93 -5.77 -3.75 12.51
C ILE A 93 -5.44 -2.86 13.71
N ARG A 94 -4.64 -1.83 13.48
CA ARG A 94 -4.28 -0.82 14.48
C ARG A 94 -3.86 0.48 13.79
N ALA A 95 -3.84 1.58 14.55
CA ALA A 95 -3.54 2.92 14.02
C ALA A 95 -2.60 3.69 14.98
N ASP A 96 -1.58 3.01 15.47
CA ASP A 96 -0.57 3.53 16.39
C ASP A 96 0.84 3.16 15.92
N MET A 97 1.84 3.85 16.49
CA MET A 97 3.24 3.50 16.25
C MET A 97 3.59 2.25 17.06
N PRO A 98 4.15 1.19 16.43
CA PRO A 98 4.60 0.01 17.17
C PRO A 98 5.61 0.39 18.26
N ASP A 99 5.62 -0.32 19.38
CA ASP A 99 6.57 -0.03 20.46
C ASP A 99 7.99 -0.49 20.04
N PRO A 100 9.01 0.37 20.13
CA PRO A 100 10.36 0.05 19.65
C PRO A 100 11.08 -1.03 20.48
N ASN A 101 10.62 -1.31 21.71
CA ASN A 101 11.19 -2.32 22.59
C ASN A 101 10.48 -3.67 22.43
N SER A 102 9.14 -3.69 22.35
CA SER A 102 8.38 -4.94 22.21
C SER A 102 8.16 -5.39 20.76
N GLU A 103 8.13 -4.46 19.81
CA GLU A 103 7.87 -4.71 18.38
C GLU A 103 8.94 -4.05 17.48
N PRO A 104 10.25 -4.28 17.72
CA PRO A 104 11.33 -3.52 17.08
C PRO A 104 11.34 -3.63 15.56
N GLU A 105 11.06 -4.82 15.02
CA GLU A 105 11.04 -5.03 13.56
C GLU A 105 9.88 -4.27 12.90
N LEU A 106 8.67 -4.36 13.46
CA LEU A 106 7.50 -3.66 12.95
C LEU A 106 7.68 -2.14 13.05
N TYR A 107 8.24 -1.67 14.17
CA TYR A 107 8.57 -0.26 14.35
C TYR A 107 9.50 0.26 13.26
N GLU A 108 10.60 -0.44 12.98
CA GLU A 108 11.55 -0.04 11.94
C GLU A 108 10.92 -0.09 10.53
N LEU A 109 10.09 -1.09 10.23
CA LEU A 109 9.36 -1.17 8.96
C LEU A 109 8.38 0.00 8.79
N VAL A 110 7.55 0.27 9.80
CA VAL A 110 6.58 1.39 9.77
C VAL A 110 7.33 2.71 9.63
N LYS A 111 8.37 2.95 10.44
CA LYS A 111 9.17 4.18 10.40
C LYS A 111 9.87 4.39 9.05
N LYS A 112 10.36 3.31 8.42
CA LYS A 112 11.03 3.35 7.12
C LYS A 112 10.06 3.60 5.96
N HIS A 113 8.85 3.08 6.03
CA HIS A 113 7.91 3.06 4.90
C HIS A 113 6.74 4.06 5.02
N GLN A 114 6.50 4.64 6.21
CA GLN A 114 5.46 5.66 6.39
C GLN A 114 5.75 6.90 5.53
N ILE A 115 4.71 7.40 4.85
CA ILE A 115 4.79 8.61 4.03
C ILE A 115 4.76 9.86 4.92
N HIS A 116 4.06 9.77 6.05
CA HIS A 116 3.94 10.85 7.02
C HIS A 116 4.99 10.68 8.11
N THR A 117 6.02 11.50 8.08
CA THR A 117 6.89 11.68 9.24
C THR A 117 6.24 12.72 10.14
N CYS A 118 5.71 12.32 11.30
CA CYS A 118 5.41 13.32 12.32
C CYS A 118 6.71 13.92 12.84
N ASP A 119 6.82 15.24 12.75
CA ASP A 119 7.84 16.01 13.45
C ASP A 119 7.19 16.73 14.64
N SER A 120 7.94 17.58 15.34
CA SER A 120 7.49 18.33 16.52
C SER A 120 6.31 19.29 16.28
N ARG A 121 5.75 19.33 15.06
CA ARG A 121 4.61 20.16 14.66
C ARG A 121 3.34 19.34 14.44
N CYS A 122 3.44 18.01 14.54
CA CYS A 122 2.38 17.18 15.07
C CYS A 122 2.43 17.28 16.61
#